data_AF-A0AAE0PTQ2-F1
#
_entry.id   AF-A0AAE0PTQ2-F1
#
_cell.length_a   1.000
_cell.length_b   1.000
_cell.length_c   1.000
_cell.angle_alpha   90.00
_cell.angle_beta   90.00
_cell.angle_gamma   90.00
#
_symmetry.space_group_name_H-M   'P 1'
#
loop_
_entity.id
_entity.type
_entity.pdbx_description
1 polymer ?
#
loop_
_entity_poly.entity_id
_entity_poly.type
_entity_poly.pdbx_seq_one_letter_code
_entity_poly.pdbx_strand_id
1 'polypeptide(L)'
;MMFADDIVICSESREQVEENLQRWKFVLERRGMKVSHSKAEYMCVNERQEKWNRGKEPELVREVERYRLEIVGLASTHSLGSGTQLLERGWTLFFSGVPHGERHRAGLGLLIAPQLNRHVLEFSPVNERVVSLRLRAGDRCLTVVLAYGPNGSVEYPTFLETLRGVLEGAPTGDSILLLGDFNAHVGNGSDTWRGVIGRNGPTDLKSSGVLLLDFCASHSLSIMNTMFKHKGAHQYT
;
A
#
# COMPACT_ATOMS: atom_id res chain seq x y z
N MET A 1 6.29 -10.23 9.04
CA MET A 1 5.06 -9.42 9.17
C MET A 1 5.05 -8.50 7.98
N MET A 2 3.95 -8.45 7.23
CA MET A 2 4.07 -8.12 5.82
C MET A 2 2.79 -7.70 5.12
N PHE A 3 2.15 -6.60 5.55
CA PHE A 3 1.05 -5.99 4.80
C PHE A 3 1.07 -4.47 4.96
N ALA A 4 0.53 -3.80 3.95
CA ALA A 4 0.32 -2.36 3.90
C ALA A 4 -0.72 -1.92 4.95
N ASP A 5 -0.29 -1.07 5.87
CA ASP A 5 -1.13 -0.48 6.91
C ASP A 5 -1.94 0.71 6.37
N ASP A 6 -1.50 1.37 5.29
CA ASP A 6 -2.13 2.55 4.73
C ASP A 6 -2.81 2.30 3.38
N ILE A 7 -4.05 2.78 3.24
CA ILE A 7 -4.69 3.03 1.95
C ILE A 7 -4.80 4.54 1.78
N VAL A 8 -4.12 5.10 0.79
CA VAL A 8 -4.14 6.52 0.43
C VAL A 8 -4.73 6.63 -0.99
N ILE A 9 -5.81 7.41 -1.13
CA ILE A 9 -6.46 7.67 -2.42
C ILE A 9 -6.12 9.09 -2.84
N CYS A 10 -5.52 9.26 -4.01
CA CYS A 10 -5.10 10.56 -4.52
C CYS A 10 -6.12 11.13 -5.51
N SER A 11 -6.46 12.41 -5.38
CA SER A 11 -7.21 13.15 -6.39
C SER A 11 -6.86 14.64 -6.33
N GLU A 12 -7.22 15.40 -7.37
CA GLU A 12 -6.89 16.83 -7.51
C GLU A 12 -7.63 17.71 -6.49
N SER A 13 -8.64 17.19 -5.80
CA SER A 13 -9.33 17.88 -4.70
C SER A 13 -9.91 16.90 -3.68
N ARG A 14 -10.15 17.40 -2.46
CA ARG A 14 -10.78 16.63 -1.38
C ARG A 14 -12.19 16.16 -1.75
N GLU A 15 -13.01 17.02 -2.36
CA GLU A 15 -14.32 16.63 -2.87
C GLU A 15 -14.20 15.50 -3.90
N GLN A 16 -13.17 15.52 -4.74
CA GLN A 16 -12.92 14.49 -5.74
C GLN A 16 -12.34 13.21 -5.13
N VAL A 17 -11.57 13.29 -4.04
CA VAL A 17 -11.21 12.11 -3.23
C VAL A 17 -12.46 11.48 -2.65
N GLU A 18 -13.39 12.25 -2.06
CA GLU A 18 -14.65 11.75 -1.48
C GLU A 18 -15.61 11.21 -2.54
N GLU A 19 -15.77 11.90 -3.67
CA GLU A 19 -16.51 11.41 -4.83
C GLU A 19 -15.87 10.16 -5.41
N ASN A 20 -14.54 10.12 -5.56
CA ASN A 20 -13.85 8.93 -6.00
C ASN A 20 -14.03 7.81 -4.98
N LEU A 21 -13.93 8.06 -3.67
CA LEU A 21 -14.16 7.05 -2.64
C LEU A 21 -15.58 6.49 -2.72
N GLN A 22 -16.59 7.34 -2.88
CA GLN A 22 -17.99 6.92 -3.01
C GLN A 22 -18.27 6.25 -4.34
N ARG A 23 -17.69 6.73 -5.44
CA ARG A 23 -17.86 6.22 -6.79
C ARG A 23 -17.10 4.92 -6.99
N TRP A 24 -15.90 4.78 -6.44
CA TRP A 24 -15.14 3.54 -6.37
C TRP A 24 -15.83 2.56 -5.44
N LYS A 25 -16.25 2.95 -4.23
CA LYS A 25 -17.06 2.10 -3.36
C LYS A 25 -18.32 1.61 -4.08
N PHE A 26 -19.05 2.49 -4.75
CA PHE A 26 -20.25 2.15 -5.53
C PHE A 26 -19.95 1.25 -6.74
N VAL A 27 -18.90 1.53 -7.51
CA VAL A 27 -18.50 0.75 -8.70
C VAL A 27 -17.93 -0.61 -8.32
N LEU A 28 -17.15 -0.68 -7.25
CA LEU A 28 -16.60 -1.89 -6.67
C LEU A 28 -17.73 -2.74 -6.06
N GLU A 29 -18.60 -2.16 -5.22
CA GLU A 29 -19.74 -2.87 -4.61
C GLU A 29 -20.74 -3.38 -5.66
N ARG A 30 -21.04 -2.61 -6.72
CA ARG A 30 -21.88 -3.06 -7.84
C ARG A 30 -21.25 -4.18 -8.68
N ARG A 31 -19.94 -4.35 -8.60
CA ARG A 31 -19.19 -5.44 -9.25
C ARG A 31 -18.85 -6.57 -8.29
N GLY A 32 -19.37 -6.54 -7.06
CA GLY A 32 -19.15 -7.55 -6.03
C GLY A 32 -17.82 -7.44 -5.27
N MET A 33 -17.05 -6.39 -5.56
CA MET A 33 -15.76 -6.06 -4.97
C MET A 33 -15.98 -5.32 -3.65
N LYS A 34 -15.32 -5.72 -2.56
CA LYS A 34 -15.49 -5.10 -1.23
C LYS A 34 -14.20 -4.41 -0.80
N VAL A 35 -14.29 -3.11 -0.54
CA VAL A 35 -13.24 -2.34 0.15
C VAL A 35 -13.53 -2.44 1.65
N SER A 36 -12.62 -3.04 2.42
CA SER A 36 -12.74 -3.08 3.87
C SER A 36 -12.49 -1.68 4.43
N HIS A 37 -13.56 -1.01 4.86
CA HIS A 37 -13.51 0.35 5.43
C HIS A 37 -13.35 0.34 6.97
N SER A 38 -13.27 -0.85 7.60
CA SER A 38 -13.39 -0.98 9.05
C SER A 38 -12.51 -2.06 9.69
N LYS A 39 -11.65 -2.73 8.93
CA LYS A 39 -10.87 -3.86 9.46
C LYS A 39 -9.46 -3.85 8.90
N ALA A 40 -8.53 -3.28 9.66
CA ALA A 40 -7.25 -3.90 9.88
C ALA A 40 -7.53 -5.21 10.65
N GLU A 41 -7.58 -6.34 9.96
CA GLU A 41 -7.64 -7.66 10.59
C GLU A 41 -6.30 -8.37 10.37
N TYR A 42 -5.78 -8.93 11.46
CA TYR A 42 -4.53 -9.66 11.50
C TYR A 42 -4.74 -11.07 10.97
N MET A 43 -3.75 -11.57 10.24
CA MET A 43 -3.71 -12.94 9.74
C MET A 43 -2.40 -13.57 10.19
N CYS A 44 -2.46 -14.26 11.34
CA CYS A 44 -1.34 -15.00 11.88
C CYS A 44 -1.28 -16.39 11.25
N VAL A 45 -0.30 -16.61 10.39
CA VAL A 45 0.03 -17.93 9.86
C VAL A 45 1.28 -18.45 10.59
N ASN A 46 1.00 -19.14 11.71
CA ASN A 46 1.91 -19.77 12.67
C ASN A 46 2.96 -18.85 13.33
N GLU A 47 2.74 -18.59 14.63
CA GLU A 47 3.53 -17.75 15.56
C GLU A 47 4.96 -18.23 15.86
N ARG A 48 5.50 -19.20 15.10
CA ARG A 48 6.90 -19.59 15.26
C ARG A 48 7.72 -18.82 14.26
N GLN A 49 8.42 -17.81 14.80
CA GLN A 49 9.50 -17.05 14.18
C GLN A 49 10.10 -17.76 12.97
N GLU A 50 9.72 -17.34 11.78
CA GLU A 50 10.54 -17.53 10.60
C GLU A 50 10.12 -16.48 9.58
N LYS A 51 11.13 -15.97 8.88
CA LYS A 51 11.04 -15.03 7.77
C LYS A 51 9.95 -15.46 6.78
N TRP A 52 9.51 -14.58 5.90
CA TRP A 52 8.75 -15.00 4.72
C TRP A 52 9.62 -15.99 3.93
N ASN A 53 9.43 -17.28 4.21
CA ASN A 53 10.09 -18.39 3.55
C ASN A 53 9.17 -18.82 2.41
N ARG A 54 9.75 -19.11 1.23
CA ARG A 54 9.03 -19.77 0.13
C ARG A 54 8.26 -20.98 0.70
N GLY A 55 6.96 -21.07 0.46
CA GLY A 55 6.10 -22.16 0.95
C GLY A 55 4.81 -21.72 1.68
N LYS A 56 4.68 -20.45 2.09
CA LYS A 56 3.46 -19.91 2.75
C LYS A 56 2.43 -19.33 1.77
N GLU A 57 2.72 -19.33 0.47
CA GLU A 57 1.84 -18.81 -0.58
C GLU A 57 0.45 -19.47 -0.59
N PRO A 58 0.29 -20.79 -0.39
CA PRO A 58 -1.04 -21.41 -0.34
C PRO A 58 -1.88 -20.93 0.86
N GLU A 59 -1.25 -20.69 2.01
CA GLU A 59 -1.93 -20.18 3.21
C GLU A 59 -2.37 -18.74 3.01
N LEU A 60 -1.51 -17.92 2.37
CA LEU A 60 -1.85 -16.57 1.96
C LEU A 60 -3.07 -16.55 1.03
N VAL A 61 -3.08 -17.37 -0.02
CA VAL A 61 -4.19 -17.46 -0.98
C VAL A 61 -5.52 -17.85 -0.29
N ARG A 62 -5.49 -18.79 0.65
CA ARG A 62 -6.71 -19.20 1.39
C ARG A 62 -7.30 -18.07 2.21
N GLU A 63 -6.46 -17.31 2.89
CA GLU A 63 -6.93 -16.23 3.74
C GLU A 63 -7.39 -14.99 2.96
N VAL A 64 -6.68 -14.59 1.90
CA VAL A 64 -7.14 -13.45 1.07
C VAL A 64 -8.52 -13.73 0.46
N GLU A 65 -8.81 -14.99 0.12
CA GLU A 65 -10.14 -15.37 -0.32
C GLU A 65 -11.17 -15.45 0.80
N ARG A 66 -10.78 -15.92 1.99
CA ARG A 66 -11.64 -15.90 3.18
C ARG A 66 -12.13 -14.49 3.48
N TYR A 67 -11.24 -13.50 3.36
CA TYR A 67 -11.56 -12.09 3.52
C TYR A 67 -12.15 -11.43 2.25
N ARG A 68 -12.21 -12.15 1.13
CA ARG A 68 -12.71 -11.67 -0.18
C ARG A 68 -11.97 -10.42 -0.65
N LEU A 69 -10.66 -10.41 -0.47
CA LEU A 69 -9.77 -9.37 -0.97
C LEU A 69 -9.46 -9.63 -2.45
N GLU A 70 -9.09 -8.59 -3.19
CA GLU A 70 -8.82 -8.70 -4.63
C GLU A 70 -7.47 -8.11 -5.06
N ILE A 71 -7.00 -7.10 -4.33
CA ILE A 71 -5.67 -6.51 -4.46
C ILE A 71 -5.09 -6.46 -3.05
N VAL A 72 -3.91 -7.04 -2.87
CA VAL A 72 -3.28 -7.13 -1.56
C VAL A 72 -1.82 -6.72 -1.66
N GLY A 73 -1.42 -5.73 -0.89
CA GLY A 73 -0.03 -5.28 -0.77
C GLY A 73 0.70 -5.96 0.39
N LEU A 74 1.84 -6.57 0.08
CA LEU A 74 2.77 -7.24 0.98
C LEU A 74 4.03 -6.38 1.09
N ALA A 75 4.46 -6.04 2.29
CA ALA A 75 5.65 -5.21 2.53
C ALA A 75 6.61 -5.86 3.52
N SER A 76 7.92 -5.91 3.29
CA SER A 76 8.92 -6.69 4.06
C SER A 76 9.04 -8.17 3.63
N THR A 77 8.98 -8.45 2.31
CA THR A 77 8.93 -9.82 1.76
C THR A 77 10.24 -10.55 1.86
N HIS A 78 11.31 -9.78 2.02
CA HIS A 78 12.68 -10.24 1.99
C HIS A 78 12.97 -11.03 0.70
N SER A 79 12.25 -10.70 -0.40
CA SER A 79 12.42 -11.34 -1.70
C SER A 79 13.73 -10.92 -2.36
N LEU A 80 14.21 -11.75 -3.28
CA LEU A 80 15.34 -11.44 -4.16
C LEU A 80 14.83 -11.20 -5.58
N GLY A 81 15.42 -10.21 -6.25
CA GLY A 81 15.05 -9.80 -7.59
C GLY A 81 13.62 -9.29 -7.68
N SER A 82 13.13 -9.18 -8.91
CA SER A 82 11.77 -8.76 -9.22
C SER A 82 11.17 -9.68 -10.27
N GLY A 83 9.85 -9.76 -10.31
CA GLY A 83 9.16 -10.60 -11.28
C GLY A 83 7.69 -10.83 -10.98
N THR A 84 7.15 -11.85 -11.65
CA THR A 84 5.76 -12.26 -11.52
C THR A 84 5.70 -13.77 -11.32
N GLN A 85 4.88 -14.20 -10.37
CA GLN A 85 4.70 -15.61 -10.02
C GLN A 85 3.21 -15.95 -10.02
N LEU A 86 2.84 -16.98 -10.77
CA LEU A 86 1.50 -17.57 -10.69
C LEU A 86 1.42 -18.46 -9.45
N LEU A 87 0.45 -18.20 -8.60
CA LEU A 87 0.15 -18.98 -7.40
C LEU A 87 -1.04 -19.91 -7.64
N GLU A 88 -1.34 -20.74 -6.65
CA GLU A 88 -2.49 -21.63 -6.69
C GLU A 88 -3.79 -20.84 -6.96
N ARG A 89 -4.73 -21.53 -7.62
CA ARG A 89 -6.10 -21.03 -7.85
C ARG A 89 -6.16 -19.75 -8.69
N GLY A 90 -5.10 -19.49 -9.46
CA GLY A 90 -5.05 -18.43 -10.48
C GLY A 90 -4.61 -17.07 -9.97
N TRP A 91 -4.21 -16.97 -8.69
CA TRP A 91 -3.70 -15.73 -8.10
C TRP A 91 -2.33 -15.38 -8.66
N THR A 92 -2.02 -14.10 -8.80
CA THR A 92 -0.74 -13.66 -9.34
C THR A 92 -0.03 -12.72 -8.38
N LEU A 93 1.21 -13.08 -8.02
CA LEU A 93 2.08 -12.29 -7.19
C LEU A 93 3.09 -11.54 -8.07
N PHE A 94 3.02 -10.22 -8.07
CA PHE A 94 4.02 -9.33 -8.62
C PHE A 94 4.96 -8.91 -7.50
N PHE A 95 6.26 -9.09 -7.62
CA PHE A 95 7.18 -8.84 -6.51
C PHE A 95 8.42 -8.07 -6.93
N SER A 96 8.99 -7.38 -5.96
CA SER A 96 10.26 -6.66 -6.08
C SER A 96 11.02 -6.78 -4.76
N GLY A 97 12.31 -7.06 -4.81
CA GLY A 97 13.17 -7.19 -3.66
C GLY A 97 14.59 -6.81 -4.00
N VAL A 98 15.53 -7.12 -3.10
CA VAL A 98 16.93 -6.74 -3.28
C VAL A 98 17.60 -7.57 -4.39
N PRO A 99 18.65 -7.04 -5.04
CA PRO A 99 19.46 -7.80 -5.99
C PRO A 99 19.98 -9.14 -5.42
N HIS A 100 20.20 -10.11 -6.31
CA HIS A 100 20.80 -11.37 -5.92
C HIS A 100 22.21 -11.16 -5.37
N GLY A 101 22.52 -11.79 -4.24
CA GLY A 101 23.80 -11.62 -3.55
C GLY A 101 23.79 -10.56 -2.45
N GLU A 102 22.73 -9.74 -2.35
CA GLU A 102 22.56 -8.83 -1.22
C GLU A 102 21.89 -9.52 -0.02
N ARG A 103 22.14 -8.96 1.17
CA ARG A 103 21.42 -9.36 2.37
C ARG A 103 19.93 -9.07 2.18
N HIS A 104 19.12 -10.11 2.30
CA HIS A 104 17.67 -10.03 2.30
C HIS A 104 17.18 -9.00 3.32
N ARG A 105 16.54 -7.94 2.82
CA ARG A 105 15.90 -6.85 3.55
C ARG A 105 14.77 -6.29 2.71
N ALA A 106 13.82 -5.59 3.33
CA ALA A 106 12.70 -4.94 2.64
C ALA A 106 11.97 -5.90 1.68
N GLY A 107 11.56 -5.45 0.50
CA GLY A 107 10.86 -6.24 -0.49
C GLY A 107 9.35 -6.07 -0.41
N LEU A 108 8.73 -6.10 -1.57
CA LEU A 108 7.33 -5.82 -1.80
C LEU A 108 6.68 -6.90 -2.66
N GLY A 109 5.39 -7.11 -2.47
CA GLY A 109 4.56 -8.01 -3.25
C GLY A 109 3.16 -7.47 -3.45
N LEU A 110 2.67 -7.42 -4.68
CA LEU A 110 1.28 -7.16 -5.01
C LEU A 110 0.64 -8.47 -5.43
N LEU A 111 -0.29 -8.96 -4.62
CA LEU A 111 -1.07 -10.15 -4.90
C LEU A 111 -2.42 -9.74 -5.52
N ILE A 112 -2.65 -10.21 -6.75
CA ILE A 112 -3.77 -9.83 -7.61
C ILE A 112 -4.66 -11.05 -7.86
N ALA A 113 -5.97 -10.84 -7.67
CA ALA A 113 -6.96 -11.89 -7.84
C ALA A 113 -7.10 -12.33 -9.31
N PRO A 114 -7.46 -13.61 -9.56
CA PRO A 114 -7.53 -14.19 -10.90
C PRO A 114 -8.38 -13.36 -11.88
N GLN A 115 -9.51 -12.82 -11.42
CA GLN A 115 -10.42 -12.01 -12.23
C GLN A 115 -9.84 -10.66 -12.66
N LEU A 116 -8.84 -10.15 -11.94
CA LEU A 116 -8.19 -8.87 -12.23
C LEU A 116 -6.97 -9.02 -13.15
N ASN A 117 -6.40 -10.21 -13.28
CA ASN A 117 -5.19 -10.43 -14.09
C ASN A 117 -5.34 -9.98 -15.55
N ARG A 118 -6.51 -10.22 -16.16
CA ARG A 118 -6.80 -9.77 -17.54
C ARG A 118 -6.86 -8.25 -17.69
N HIS A 119 -6.93 -7.52 -16.58
CA HIS A 119 -6.99 -6.07 -16.54
C HIS A 119 -5.62 -5.45 -16.22
N VAL A 120 -4.62 -6.24 -15.84
CA VAL A 120 -3.24 -5.75 -15.62
C VAL A 120 -2.69 -5.26 -16.95
N LEU A 121 -2.22 -4.01 -16.95
CA LEU A 121 -1.60 -3.36 -18.10
C LEU A 121 -0.09 -3.37 -17.97
N GLU A 122 0.42 -3.11 -16.76
CA GLU A 122 1.84 -2.93 -16.51
C GLU A 122 2.18 -3.19 -15.04
N PHE A 123 3.36 -3.76 -14.80
CA PHE A 123 3.98 -3.84 -13.49
C PHE A 123 5.37 -3.22 -13.57
N SER A 124 5.66 -2.26 -12.68
CA SER A 124 6.93 -1.57 -12.60
C SER A 124 7.58 -1.77 -11.23
N PRO A 125 8.58 -2.68 -11.12
CA PRO A 125 9.34 -2.89 -9.90
C PRO A 125 10.46 -1.85 -9.78
N VAL A 126 10.18 -0.71 -9.15
CA VAL A 126 11.13 0.41 -9.06
C VAL A 126 12.33 0.05 -8.20
N ASN A 127 12.10 -0.48 -7.00
CA ASN A 127 13.12 -1.09 -6.15
C ASN A 127 12.50 -2.00 -5.07
N GLU A 128 13.36 -2.54 -4.21
CA GLU A 128 13.20 -2.61 -2.76
C GLU A 128 11.87 -2.37 -2.04
N ARG A 129 11.42 -1.13 -2.23
CA ARG A 129 10.59 -0.34 -1.32
C ARG A 129 9.49 0.41 -2.04
N VAL A 130 9.50 0.44 -3.38
CA VAL A 130 8.42 1.03 -4.18
C VAL A 130 8.17 0.14 -5.39
N VAL A 131 6.92 -0.24 -5.61
CA VAL A 131 6.45 -0.86 -6.85
C VAL A 131 5.17 -0.18 -7.31
N SER A 132 4.88 -0.24 -8.61
CA SER A 132 3.57 0.14 -9.12
C SER A 132 3.00 -0.92 -10.05
N LEU A 133 1.67 -1.03 -10.06
CA LEU A 133 0.91 -1.92 -10.93
C LEU A 133 -0.28 -1.16 -11.50
N ARG A 134 -0.35 -1.11 -12.83
CA ARG A 134 -1.41 -0.42 -13.55
C ARG A 134 -2.46 -1.41 -14.02
N LEU A 135 -3.73 -1.11 -13.73
CA LEU A 135 -4.90 -1.92 -14.05
C LEU A 135 -5.90 -1.11 -14.86
N ARG A 136 -6.60 -1.74 -15.80
CA ARG A 136 -7.77 -1.15 -16.47
C ARG A 136 -9.03 -1.32 -15.62
N ALA A 137 -9.67 -0.21 -15.29
CA ALA A 137 -10.90 -0.16 -14.51
C ALA A 137 -12.01 0.55 -15.31
N GLY A 138 -12.68 -0.20 -16.19
CA GLY A 138 -13.68 0.38 -17.10
C GLY A 138 -13.01 1.19 -18.21
N ASP A 139 -13.41 2.46 -18.34
CA ASP A 139 -12.87 3.46 -19.25
C ASP A 139 -11.63 4.18 -18.70
N ARG A 140 -11.31 3.99 -17.41
CA ARG A 140 -10.15 4.58 -16.73
C ARG A 140 -9.12 3.52 -16.38
N CYS A 141 -7.93 3.98 -16.00
CA CYS A 141 -6.90 3.13 -15.42
C CYS A 141 -6.67 3.50 -13.95
N LEU A 142 -6.30 2.49 -13.17
CA LEU A 142 -5.92 2.58 -11.77
C LEU A 142 -4.44 2.22 -11.68
N THR A 143 -3.64 3.14 -11.15
CA THR A 143 -2.25 2.87 -10.78
C THR A 143 -2.19 2.58 -9.29
N VAL A 144 -1.93 1.32 -8.95
CA VAL A 144 -1.70 0.88 -7.57
C VAL A 144 -0.21 1.01 -7.28
N VAL A 145 0.15 1.90 -6.36
CA VAL A 145 1.52 2.06 -5.87
C VAL A 145 1.60 1.39 -4.52
N LEU A 146 2.59 0.54 -4.31
CA LEU A 146 2.88 -0.06 -3.01
C LEU A 146 4.25 0.40 -2.54
N ALA A 147 4.32 0.94 -1.32
CA ALA A 147 5.52 1.50 -0.74
C ALA A 147 5.85 0.86 0.63
N TYR A 148 7.14 0.75 0.95
CA TYR A 148 7.64 0.30 2.25
C TYR A 148 8.76 1.22 2.76
N GLY A 149 8.40 2.11 3.67
CA GLY A 149 9.28 3.12 4.25
C GLY A 149 10.45 2.51 5.03
N PRO A 150 11.60 3.20 5.07
CA PRO A 150 12.74 2.76 5.87
C PRO A 150 12.55 3.07 7.35
N ASN A 151 13.07 2.19 8.22
CA ASN A 151 13.08 2.41 9.67
C ASN A 151 14.03 3.54 10.10
N GLY A 152 15.00 3.89 9.26
CA GLY A 152 16.01 4.91 9.52
C GLY A 152 15.65 6.25 8.89
N SER A 153 15.81 7.33 9.65
CA SER A 153 15.53 8.70 9.17
C SER A 153 16.48 9.17 8.06
N VAL A 154 17.67 8.59 7.94
CA VAL A 154 18.68 8.95 6.92
C VAL A 154 18.24 8.55 5.50
N GLU A 155 17.60 7.40 5.36
CA GLU A 155 17.16 6.86 4.06
C GLU A 155 15.79 7.44 3.64
N TYR A 156 15.07 8.06 4.57
CA TYR A 156 13.70 8.53 4.39
C TYR A 156 13.54 9.56 3.26
N PRO A 157 14.39 10.59 3.13
CA PRO A 157 14.28 11.54 2.04
C PRO A 157 14.45 10.87 0.66
N THR A 158 15.44 9.99 0.50
CA THR A 158 15.65 9.25 -0.75
C THR A 158 14.48 8.34 -1.09
N PHE A 159 13.87 7.72 -0.07
CA PHE A 159 12.63 6.95 -0.23
C PHE A 159 11.48 7.83 -0.75
N LEU A 160 11.26 9.00 -0.16
CA LEU A 160 10.22 9.93 -0.61
C LEU A 160 10.46 10.46 -2.02
N GLU A 161 11.71 10.74 -2.41
CA GLU A 161 12.04 11.15 -3.77
C GLU A 161 11.80 10.02 -4.80
N THR A 162 12.07 8.77 -4.42
CA THR A 162 11.71 7.63 -5.26
C THR A 162 10.20 7.53 -5.42
N LEU A 163 9.45 7.65 -4.32
CA LEU A 163 7.99 7.59 -4.34
C LEU A 163 7.38 8.74 -5.14
N ARG A 164 7.92 9.96 -4.99
CA ARG A 164 7.56 11.15 -5.77
C ARG A 164 7.63 10.86 -7.27
N GLY A 165 8.76 10.34 -7.74
CA GLY A 165 8.97 10.01 -9.15
C GLY A 165 7.93 9.02 -9.70
N VAL A 166 7.46 8.08 -8.87
CA VAL A 166 6.40 7.14 -9.26
C VAL A 166 5.02 7.80 -9.32
N LEU A 167 4.69 8.66 -8.34
CA LEU A 167 3.41 9.37 -8.32
C LEU A 167 3.33 10.39 -9.47
N GLU A 168 4.39 11.16 -9.70
CA GLU A 168 4.46 12.15 -10.78
C GLU A 168 4.60 11.50 -12.17
N GLY A 169 5.18 10.29 -12.24
CA GLY A 169 5.29 9.50 -13.46
C GLY A 169 4.02 8.72 -13.83
N ALA A 170 3.00 8.70 -12.96
CA ALA A 170 1.75 8.01 -13.25
C ALA A 170 1.05 8.64 -14.48
N PRO A 171 0.49 7.83 -15.42
CA PRO A 171 -0.14 8.38 -16.61
C PRO A 171 -1.28 9.36 -16.30
N THR A 172 -1.32 10.49 -17.00
CA THR A 172 -2.35 11.51 -16.78
C THR A 172 -3.75 10.93 -16.92
N GLY A 173 -4.60 11.19 -15.92
CA GLY A 173 -5.99 10.70 -15.87
C GLY A 173 -6.15 9.33 -15.20
N ASP A 174 -5.07 8.64 -14.87
CA ASP A 174 -5.13 7.48 -13.98
C ASP A 174 -5.56 7.91 -12.57
N SER A 175 -6.39 7.10 -11.94
CA SER A 175 -6.58 7.18 -10.48
C SER A 175 -5.40 6.50 -9.80
N ILE A 176 -4.92 7.06 -8.69
CA ILE A 176 -3.82 6.48 -7.92
C ILE A 176 -4.34 5.91 -6.60
N LEU A 177 -3.96 4.66 -6.33
CA LEU A 177 -4.13 3.99 -5.05
C LEU A 177 -2.75 3.73 -4.46
N LEU A 178 -2.36 4.52 -3.47
CA LEU A 178 -1.09 4.34 -2.76
C LEU A 178 -1.34 3.48 -1.51
N LEU A 179 -0.62 2.37 -1.44
CA LEU A 179 -0.65 1.40 -0.35
C LEU A 179 0.72 1.37 0.31
N GLY A 180 0.80 1.10 1.60
CA GLY A 180 2.10 0.83 2.20
C GLY A 180 2.16 0.79 3.70
N ASP A 181 3.35 0.53 4.20
CA ASP A 181 3.78 0.81 5.57
C ASP A 181 4.93 1.80 5.40
N PHE A 182 4.76 3.03 5.88
CA PHE A 182 5.71 4.13 5.70
C PHE A 182 6.68 4.28 6.86
N ASN A 183 6.56 3.49 7.94
CA ASN A 183 7.43 3.53 9.12
C ASN A 183 7.64 4.96 9.68
N ALA A 184 6.57 5.75 9.75
CA ALA A 184 6.55 7.14 10.18
C ALA A 184 5.52 7.42 11.28
N HIS A 185 5.97 8.15 12.30
CA HIS A 185 5.13 8.60 13.39
C HIS A 185 4.71 10.05 13.13
N VAL A 186 3.48 10.23 12.65
CA VAL A 186 2.95 11.52 12.16
C VAL A 186 2.30 12.39 13.23
N GLY A 187 2.30 11.95 14.49
CA GLY A 187 1.71 12.72 15.59
C GLY A 187 0.19 12.87 15.50
N ASN A 188 -0.36 13.78 16.29
CA ASN A 188 -1.80 14.07 16.40
C ASN A 188 -2.16 15.53 16.03
N GLY A 189 -1.27 16.20 15.28
CA GLY A 189 -1.36 17.62 14.91
C GLY A 189 -2.39 17.94 13.83
N SER A 190 -3.59 17.36 13.89
CA SER A 190 -4.64 17.51 12.88
C SER A 190 -5.14 18.94 12.66
N ASP A 191 -4.96 19.83 13.65
CA ASP A 191 -5.25 21.25 13.50
C ASP A 191 -4.26 21.96 12.57
N THR A 192 -2.99 21.53 12.56
CA THR A 192 -1.92 22.02 11.69
C THR A 192 -1.98 21.35 10.31
N TRP A 193 -2.19 20.04 10.28
CA TRP A 193 -2.15 19.20 9.07
C TRP A 193 -3.56 18.83 8.58
N ARG A 194 -4.41 19.85 8.43
CA ARG A 194 -5.82 19.67 8.06
C ARG A 194 -5.93 18.99 6.70
N GLY A 195 -6.71 17.91 6.65
CA GLY A 195 -6.92 17.13 5.42
C GLY A 195 -5.81 16.11 5.14
N VAL A 196 -4.66 16.19 5.81
CA VAL A 196 -3.56 15.22 5.68
C VAL A 196 -3.66 14.13 6.73
N ILE A 197 -3.94 14.50 7.99
CA ILE A 197 -4.16 13.55 9.09
C ILE A 197 -5.44 13.84 9.86
N GLY A 198 -5.99 12.79 10.49
CA GLY A 198 -7.10 12.87 11.42
C GLY A 198 -6.68 12.98 12.88
N ARG A 199 -7.67 12.99 13.77
CA ARG A 199 -7.50 13.24 15.21
C ARG A 199 -6.97 12.05 16.01
N ASN A 200 -6.81 10.89 15.37
CA ASN A 200 -6.51 9.63 16.05
C ASN A 200 -5.05 9.18 15.89
N GLY A 201 -4.17 10.05 15.40
CA GLY A 201 -2.73 9.76 15.31
C GLY A 201 -2.07 9.62 16.69
N PRO A 202 -0.85 9.07 16.74
CA PRO A 202 -0.11 8.84 17.97
C PRO A 202 0.34 10.20 18.54
N THR A 203 0.70 10.26 19.83
CA THR A 203 1.12 11.54 20.42
C THR A 203 2.53 11.96 20.01
N ASP A 204 3.35 11.02 19.55
CA ASP A 204 4.73 11.29 19.14
C ASP A 204 4.85 11.60 17.65
N LEU A 205 5.64 12.63 17.34
CA LEU A 205 5.97 13.07 15.99
C LEU A 205 7.48 12.89 15.80
N LYS A 206 7.86 12.09 14.81
CA LYS A 206 9.27 11.87 14.42
C LYS A 206 9.63 12.68 13.18
N SER A 207 10.92 12.82 12.90
CA SER A 207 11.40 13.51 11.69
C SER A 207 10.88 12.85 10.41
N SER A 208 10.83 11.52 10.34
CA SER A 208 10.18 10.80 9.23
C SER A 208 8.70 11.16 9.08
N GLY A 209 7.99 11.33 10.20
CA GLY A 209 6.61 11.79 10.22
C GLY A 209 6.43 13.20 9.67
N VAL A 210 7.31 14.14 10.04
CA VAL A 210 7.28 15.51 9.48
C VAL A 210 7.48 15.49 7.96
N LEU A 211 8.47 14.73 7.50
CA LEU A 211 8.74 14.59 6.07
C LEU A 211 7.56 13.95 5.32
N LEU A 212 6.95 12.91 5.88
CA LEU A 212 5.77 12.27 5.29
C LEU A 212 4.57 13.22 5.26
N LEU A 213 4.36 14.02 6.30
CA LEU A 213 3.28 15.01 6.35
C LEU A 213 3.43 16.09 5.26
N ASP A 214 4.64 16.61 5.08
CA ASP A 214 4.95 17.59 4.03
C ASP A 214 4.79 16.98 2.62
N PHE A 215 5.28 15.75 2.44
CA PHE A 215 5.09 14.98 1.21
C PHE A 215 3.60 14.77 0.91
N CYS A 216 2.81 14.37 1.90
CA CYS A 216 1.37 14.15 1.71
C CYS A 216 0.65 15.47 1.41
N ALA A 217 0.96 16.55 2.11
CA ALA A 217 0.38 17.87 1.85
C ALA A 217 0.66 18.35 0.42
N SER A 218 1.90 18.19 -0.06
CA SER A 218 2.29 18.62 -1.41
C SER A 218 1.65 17.81 -2.54
N HIS A 219 1.21 16.58 -2.27
CA HIS A 219 0.57 15.69 -3.25
C HIS A 219 -0.94 15.50 -3.01
N SER A 220 -1.55 16.33 -2.15
CA SER A 220 -2.97 16.21 -1.77
C SER A 220 -3.36 14.80 -1.28
N LEU A 221 -2.48 14.19 -0.50
CA LEU A 221 -2.65 12.87 0.09
C LEU A 221 -3.16 12.98 1.54
N SER A 222 -3.93 11.98 1.94
CA SER A 222 -4.45 11.84 3.29
C SER A 222 -4.06 10.47 3.89
N ILE A 223 -3.50 10.47 5.10
CA ILE A 223 -3.09 9.27 5.83
C ILE A 223 -4.29 8.70 6.58
N MET A 224 -4.91 7.67 6.02
CA MET A 224 -6.20 7.15 6.48
C MET A 224 -6.15 6.52 7.89
N ASN A 225 -5.02 5.98 8.33
CA ASN A 225 -4.89 5.39 9.67
C ASN A 225 -5.14 6.36 10.82
N THR A 226 -4.94 7.65 10.59
CA THR A 226 -5.20 8.69 11.60
C THR A 226 -6.65 9.19 11.57
N MET A 227 -7.41 8.86 10.53
CA MET A 227 -8.78 9.34 10.31
C MET A 227 -9.82 8.56 11.12
N PHE A 228 -9.55 7.29 11.43
CA PHE A 228 -10.45 6.42 12.17
C PHE A 228 -9.86 6.05 13.54
N LYS A 229 -10.71 5.69 14.50
CA LYS A 229 -10.27 5.29 15.84
C LYS A 229 -9.81 3.84 15.80
N HIS A 230 -8.51 3.61 15.88
CA HIS A 230 -7.92 2.27 15.94
C HIS A 230 -7.40 1.90 17.34
N LYS A 231 -7.15 0.61 17.60
CA LYS A 231 -6.41 0.18 18.81
C LYS A 231 -4.97 0.69 18.71
N GLY A 232 -4.33 1.01 19.83
CA GLY A 232 -3.07 1.78 19.87
C GLY A 232 -1.93 1.28 18.97
N ALA A 233 -1.84 -0.03 18.68
CA ALA A 233 -0.85 -0.59 17.76
C ALA A 233 -1.04 -0.17 16.28
N HIS A 234 -2.21 0.34 15.91
CA HIS A 234 -2.60 0.71 14.54
C HIS A 234 -2.76 2.23 14.37
N GLN A 235 -2.23 3.03 15.31
CA GLN A 235 -2.15 4.48 15.15
C GLN A 235 -0.88 4.88 14.40
N TYR A 236 0.05 3.94 14.21
CA TYR A 236 1.30 4.14 13.50
C TYR A 236 1.12 3.76 12.04
N THR A 237 1.99 4.33 11.22
CA THR A 237 2.08 4.17 9.77
C THR A 237 3.52 3.88 9.43
#